data_AF-A0A0A9FNL8-F1
#
_entry.id   AF-A0A0A9FNL8-F1
#
_cell.length_a   1.000
_cell.length_b   1.000
_cell.length_c   1.000
_cell.angle_alpha   90.00
_cell.angle_beta   90.00
_cell.angle_gamma   90.00
#
_symmetry.space_group_name_H-M   'P 1'
#
loop_
_entity.id
_entity.type
_entity.pdbx_description
1 polymer ?
#
loop_
_entity_poly.entity_id
_entity_poly.type
_entity_poly.pdbx_seq_one_letter_code
_entity_poly.pdbx_strand_id
1 'polypeptide(L)'
;MGIKGTVRRSTDRHIIHANIDTDIIIAEEPTDGSSKKPEDMYRIIEHFALGRRRLELFGEDHNIRPGWLTLVKDLSTSNFNKEVYSKNFADRDGKVWQGGGGRNPAPDAPHLVVTTPEIESLRPKVSTEE
;
A
#
# COMPACT_ATOMS: atom_id res chain seq x y z
N MET A 1 -9.72 -0.80 9.70
CA MET A 1 -8.88 -1.65 8.83
C MET A 1 -9.61 -2.95 8.52
N GLY A 2 -9.58 -3.43 7.28
CA GLY A 2 -10.19 -4.72 6.88
C GLY A 2 -9.24 -5.55 6.02
N ILE A 3 -9.33 -6.87 6.11
CA ILE A 3 -8.48 -7.80 5.36
C ILE A 3 -9.37 -8.65 4.45
N LYS A 4 -8.92 -8.84 3.20
CA LYS A 4 -9.56 -9.74 2.22
C LYS A 4 -8.56 -10.80 1.77
N GLY A 5 -9.00 -12.06 1.75
CA GLY A 5 -8.14 -13.21 1.44
C GLY A 5 -7.38 -13.73 2.67
N THR A 6 -6.37 -14.57 2.44
CA THR A 6 -5.60 -15.22 3.50
C THR A 6 -4.18 -14.65 3.54
N VAL A 7 -3.85 -13.94 4.62
CA VAL A 7 -2.50 -13.39 4.84
C VAL A 7 -2.01 -13.84 6.22
N ARG A 8 -0.80 -14.41 6.26
CA ARG A 8 -0.16 -14.95 7.46
C ARG A 8 1.14 -14.20 7.71
N ARG A 9 1.25 -13.53 8.88
CA ARG A 9 2.44 -12.75 9.26
C ARG A 9 3.74 -13.56 9.26
N SER A 10 3.66 -14.86 9.54
CA SER A 10 4.83 -15.75 9.59
C SER A 10 5.40 -16.02 8.20
N THR A 11 4.56 -16.17 7.17
CA THR A 11 4.97 -16.63 5.83
C THR A 11 4.86 -15.56 4.74
N ASP A 12 3.92 -14.62 4.85
CA ASP A 12 3.61 -13.63 3.81
C ASP A 12 4.32 -12.29 4.05
N ARG A 13 5.58 -12.36 4.48
CA ARG A 13 6.42 -11.19 4.82
C ARG A 13 6.71 -10.30 3.61
N HIS A 14 6.71 -10.88 2.41
CA HIS A 14 6.82 -10.16 1.13
C HIS A 14 5.56 -9.37 0.75
N ILE A 15 4.47 -9.53 1.51
CA ILE A 15 3.21 -8.82 1.28
C ILE A 15 2.96 -7.80 2.38
N ILE A 16 3.30 -8.15 3.63
CA ILE A 16 3.07 -7.28 4.79
C ILE A 16 4.27 -7.20 5.73
N HIS A 17 4.54 -6.00 6.22
CA HIS A 17 5.36 -5.77 7.40
C HIS A 17 4.46 -5.38 8.58
N ALA A 18 3.99 -6.39 9.30
CA ALA A 18 3.17 -6.17 10.48
C ALA A 18 3.99 -5.55 11.63
N ASN A 19 3.29 -4.85 12.53
CA ASN A 19 3.85 -4.34 13.79
C ASN A 19 4.93 -3.25 13.65
N ILE A 20 5.04 -2.59 12.50
CA ILE A 20 5.93 -1.44 12.30
C ILE A 20 5.36 -0.20 13.01
N ASP A 21 4.09 0.09 12.77
CA ASP A 21 3.41 1.26 13.31
C ASP A 21 2.35 0.87 14.35
N THR A 22 1.98 1.84 15.20
CA THR A 22 0.84 1.76 16.12
C THR A 22 -0.46 2.17 15.44
N ASP A 23 -1.60 1.88 16.08
CA ASP A 23 -2.95 2.22 15.60
C ASP A 23 -3.45 3.60 16.07
N ILE A 24 -2.57 4.39 16.68
CA ILE A 24 -2.87 5.74 17.16
C ILE A 24 -2.09 6.75 16.32
N ILE A 25 -2.80 7.76 15.82
CA ILE A 25 -2.23 8.97 15.23
C ILE A 25 -2.63 10.14 16.12
N ILE A 26 -1.66 10.96 16.51
CA ILE A 26 -1.90 12.22 17.22
C ILE A 26 -1.57 13.33 16.23
N ALA A 27 -2.58 14.12 15.86
CA ALA A 27 -2.44 15.21 14.90
C ALA A 27 -3.27 16.41 15.35
N GLU A 28 -2.84 17.61 14.93
CA GLU A 28 -3.64 18.82 15.11
C GLU A 28 -4.88 18.77 14.21
N GLU A 29 -5.96 19.38 14.70
CA GLU A 29 -7.18 19.53 13.92
C GLU A 29 -6.95 20.53 12.77
N PRO A 30 -7.33 20.20 11.53
CA PRO A 30 -7.19 21.13 10.41
C PRO A 30 -7.95 22.44 10.65
N THR A 31 -7.24 23.58 10.55
CA THR A 31 -7.82 24.91 10.83
C THR A 31 -8.76 25.41 9.73
N ASP A 32 -8.72 24.78 8.56
CA ASP A 32 -9.48 25.14 7.35
C ASP A 32 -10.79 24.36 7.21
N GLY A 33 -11.15 23.53 8.21
CA GLY A 33 -12.32 22.65 8.14
C GLY A 33 -12.18 21.53 7.11
N SER A 34 -10.95 21.27 6.63
CA SER A 34 -10.68 20.24 5.64
C SER A 34 -10.91 18.83 6.17
N SER A 35 -11.34 17.94 5.28
CA SER A 35 -11.42 16.50 5.55
C SER A 35 -10.06 15.78 5.49
N LYS A 36 -8.98 16.56 5.28
CA LYS A 36 -7.61 16.10 5.06
C LYS A 36 -7.19 15.08 6.10
N LYS A 37 -6.75 13.93 5.60
CA LYS A 37 -6.19 12.88 6.43
C LYS A 37 -4.76 13.26 6.84
N PRO A 38 -4.36 13.02 8.09
CA PRO A 38 -2.98 13.21 8.52
C PRO A 38 -2.02 12.41 7.63
N GLU A 39 -0.84 12.97 7.33
CA GLU A 39 0.14 12.32 6.46
C GLU A 39 0.55 10.92 6.97
N ASP A 40 0.63 10.77 8.30
CA ASP A 40 1.01 9.52 8.96
C ASP A 40 0.06 8.36 8.65
N MET A 41 -1.20 8.65 8.29
CA MET A 41 -2.14 7.62 7.85
C MET A 41 -1.64 6.91 6.58
N TYR A 42 -1.08 7.66 5.62
CA TYR A 42 -0.51 7.07 4.40
C TYR A 42 0.75 6.26 4.72
N ARG A 43 1.59 6.75 5.63
CA ARG A 43 2.81 6.05 6.06
C ARG A 43 2.50 4.70 6.68
N ILE A 44 1.52 4.63 7.59
CA ILE A 44 1.06 3.37 8.19
C ILE A 44 0.63 2.37 7.10
N ILE A 45 -0.12 2.82 6.10
CA ILE A 45 -0.57 1.95 5.00
C ILE A 45 0.61 1.47 4.14
N GLU A 46 1.55 2.37 3.83
CA GLU A 46 2.72 2.09 2.99
C GLU A 46 3.74 1.18 3.66
N HIS A 47 3.97 1.35 4.97
CA HIS A 47 4.81 0.48 5.78
C HIS A 47 4.16 -0.90 5.96
N PHE A 48 2.86 -0.95 6.26
CA PHE A 48 2.17 -2.20 6.51
C PHE A 48 2.05 -3.06 5.25
N ALA A 49 1.61 -2.50 4.12
CA ALA A 49 1.32 -3.23 2.90
C ALA A 49 2.32 -2.91 1.78
N LEU A 50 3.06 -3.94 1.36
CA LEU A 50 4.05 -3.84 0.29
C LEU A 50 3.42 -3.79 -1.11
N GLY A 51 2.10 -3.94 -1.23
CA GLY A 51 1.39 -3.76 -2.49
C GLY A 51 1.45 -2.32 -3.00
N ARG A 52 1.90 -2.14 -4.25
CA ARG A 52 2.08 -0.83 -4.91
C ARG A 52 0.81 -0.25 -5.53
N ARG A 53 -0.28 -1.02 -5.60
CA ARG A 53 -1.57 -0.59 -6.19
C ARG A 53 -2.47 -0.01 -5.11
N ARG A 54 -2.24 1.25 -4.76
CA ARG A 54 -2.97 1.95 -3.70
C ARG A 54 -3.99 2.91 -4.31
N LEU A 55 -5.23 2.87 -3.82
CA LEU A 55 -6.35 3.66 -4.31
C LEU A 55 -6.92 4.47 -3.15
N GLU A 56 -7.01 5.77 -3.35
CA GLU A 56 -7.73 6.68 -2.47
C GLU A 56 -9.02 7.11 -3.17
N LEU A 57 -10.15 6.80 -2.54
CA LEU A 57 -11.46 7.23 -3.00
C LEU A 57 -11.87 8.48 -2.23
N PHE A 58 -12.54 9.40 -2.92
CA PHE A 58 -13.02 10.66 -2.35
C PHE A 58 -11.90 11.55 -1.81
N GLY A 59 -10.73 11.52 -2.46
CA GLY A 59 -9.68 12.48 -2.17
C GLY A 59 -10.01 13.87 -2.72
N GLU A 60 -9.14 14.81 -2.42
CA GLU A 60 -9.09 16.19 -2.94
C GLU A 60 -7.72 16.44 -3.59
N ASP A 61 -7.54 17.56 -4.31
CA ASP A 61 -6.28 17.87 -5.00
C ASP A 61 -5.05 17.85 -4.08
N HIS A 62 -5.24 18.25 -2.81
CA HIS A 62 -4.17 18.25 -1.82
C HIS A 62 -3.82 16.86 -1.28
N ASN A 63 -4.58 15.80 -1.63
CA ASN A 63 -4.30 14.41 -1.28
C ASN A 63 -3.43 13.69 -2.32
N ILE A 64 -3.15 14.32 -3.48
CA ILE A 64 -2.36 13.68 -4.55
C ILE A 64 -0.97 13.31 -4.00
N ARG A 65 -0.65 12.01 -4.02
CA ARG A 65 0.58 11.45 -3.43
C ARG A 65 1.23 10.44 -4.39
N PRO A 66 2.56 10.47 -4.58
CA PRO A 66 3.26 9.45 -5.34
C PRO A 66 2.99 8.04 -4.80
N GLY A 67 2.75 7.09 -5.69
CA GLY A 67 2.43 5.71 -5.32
C GLY A 67 0.95 5.44 -5.01
N TRP A 68 0.09 6.46 -5.14
CA TRP A 68 -1.37 6.36 -5.01
C TRP A 68 -2.08 6.78 -6.30
N LEU A 69 -3.21 6.13 -6.56
CA LEU A 69 -4.23 6.63 -7.48
C LEU A 69 -5.31 7.32 -6.65
N THR A 70 -5.49 8.62 -6.83
CA THR A 70 -6.52 9.40 -6.12
C THR A 70 -7.71 9.62 -7.04
N LEU A 71 -8.89 9.20 -6.60
CA LEU A 71 -10.16 9.48 -7.27
C LEU A 71 -10.91 10.57 -6.50
N VAL A 72 -11.14 11.68 -7.18
CA VAL A 72 -11.81 12.89 -6.66
C VAL A 72 -13.14 13.05 -7.39
N LYS A 73 -14.18 13.54 -6.70
CA LYS A 73 -15.50 13.77 -7.30
C LYS A 73 -15.48 14.94 -8.28
N ASP A 74 -14.90 16.06 -7.86
CA ASP A 74 -14.88 17.33 -8.59
C ASP A 74 -13.43 17.67 -8.95
N LEU A 75 -12.85 16.94 -9.91
CA LEU A 75 -11.44 17.08 -10.32
C LEU A 75 -11.19 18.44 -10.98
N SER A 76 -10.15 19.15 -10.52
CA SER A 76 -9.60 20.29 -11.26
C SER A 76 -8.89 19.84 -12.54
N THR A 77 -8.20 18.70 -12.48
CA THR A 77 -7.47 18.07 -13.61
C THR A 77 -7.42 16.55 -13.44
N SER A 78 -7.27 15.81 -14.55
CA SER A 78 -7.12 14.35 -14.53
C SER A 78 -5.99 13.90 -15.46
N ASN A 79 -5.16 12.98 -14.98
CA ASN A 79 -4.06 12.38 -15.74
C ASN A 79 -4.15 10.85 -15.81
N PHE A 80 -5.26 10.25 -15.35
CA PHE A 80 -5.38 8.81 -15.28
C PHE A 80 -5.44 8.19 -16.68
N ASN A 81 -4.47 7.34 -16.99
CA ASN A 81 -4.48 6.47 -18.15
C ASN A 81 -4.33 5.02 -17.67
N LYS A 82 -5.34 4.19 -17.94
CA LYS A 82 -5.42 2.82 -17.43
C LYS A 82 -4.25 1.96 -17.93
N GLU A 83 -3.88 2.09 -19.19
CA GLU A 83 -2.84 1.29 -19.83
C GLU A 83 -1.47 1.66 -19.26
N VAL A 84 -1.18 2.96 -19.14
CA VAL A 84 0.06 3.47 -18.53
C VAL A 84 0.13 3.06 -17.07
N TYR A 85 -0.95 3.22 -16.31
CA TYR A 85 -0.98 2.82 -14.90
C TYR A 85 -0.71 1.32 -14.74
N SER A 86 -1.41 0.47 -15.52
CA SER A 86 -1.29 -0.99 -15.43
C SER A 86 0.11 -1.50 -15.79
N LYS A 87 0.78 -0.85 -16.75
CA LYS A 87 2.15 -1.18 -17.16
C LYS A 87 3.16 -1.10 -16.03
N ASN A 88 2.95 -0.25 -15.02
CA ASN A 88 3.85 -0.14 -13.85
C ASN A 88 3.90 -1.40 -12.97
N PHE A 89 2.97 -2.33 -13.19
CA PHE A 89 2.77 -3.54 -12.38
C PHE A 89 2.81 -4.83 -13.19
N ALA A 90 3.15 -4.74 -14.47
CA ALA A 90 3.28 -5.88 -15.37
C ALA A 90 4.62 -6.59 -15.17
N ASP A 91 4.64 -7.90 -15.37
CA ASP A 91 5.87 -8.69 -15.41
C ASP A 91 6.59 -8.53 -16.77
N ARG A 92 7.67 -9.29 -16.95
CA ARG A 92 8.50 -9.24 -18.17
C ARG A 92 7.72 -9.62 -19.43
N ASP A 93 6.64 -10.39 -19.29
CA ASP A 93 5.77 -10.82 -20.38
C ASP A 93 4.58 -9.88 -20.57
N GLY A 94 4.55 -8.75 -19.82
CA GLY A 94 3.47 -7.77 -19.88
C GLY A 94 2.21 -8.19 -19.11
N LYS A 95 2.26 -9.28 -18.33
CA LYS A 95 1.10 -9.78 -17.59
C LYS A 95 1.02 -9.12 -16.22
N VAL A 96 -0.18 -8.68 -15.86
CA VAL A 96 -0.47 -8.11 -14.54
C VAL A 96 -1.11 -9.18 -13.66
N TRP A 97 -0.61 -9.31 -12.43
CA TRP A 97 -1.22 -10.21 -11.44
C TRP A 97 -2.63 -9.73 -11.06
N GLN A 98 -3.64 -10.53 -11.39
CA GLN A 98 -5.06 -10.22 -11.14
C GLN A 98 -5.57 -10.73 -9.79
N GLY A 99 -4.78 -11.57 -9.11
CA GLY A 99 -5.23 -12.32 -7.94
C GLY A 99 -6.24 -13.41 -8.27
N GLY A 100 -6.75 -14.08 -7.23
CA GLY A 100 -7.71 -15.17 -7.33
C GLY A 100 -7.14 -16.55 -6.99
N GLY A 101 -8.03 -17.53 -6.81
CA GLY A 101 -7.66 -18.93 -6.55
C GLY A 101 -7.05 -19.23 -5.17
N GLY A 102 -7.20 -18.31 -4.20
CA GLY A 102 -6.71 -18.49 -2.83
C GLY A 102 -5.18 -18.46 -2.69
N ARG A 103 -4.46 -18.01 -3.73
CA ARG A 103 -2.99 -17.95 -3.73
C ARG A 103 -2.50 -16.52 -3.56
N ASN A 104 -1.46 -16.39 -2.75
CA ASN A 104 -0.71 -15.15 -2.59
C ASN A 104 0.25 -14.93 -3.78
N PRO A 105 0.58 -13.67 -4.12
CA PRO A 105 1.59 -13.38 -5.13
C PRO A 105 2.97 -13.93 -4.74
N ALA A 106 3.79 -14.21 -5.74
CA ALA A 106 5.19 -14.56 -5.54
C ALA A 106 5.98 -13.37 -4.93
N PRO A 107 7.06 -13.60 -4.17
CA PRO A 107 7.85 -12.53 -3.54
C PRO A 107 8.40 -11.48 -4.51
N ASP A 108 8.68 -11.87 -5.74
CA ASP A 108 9.22 -11.02 -6.81
C ASP A 108 8.13 -10.41 -7.70
N ALA A 109 6.85 -10.54 -7.33
CA ALA A 109 5.76 -10.04 -8.14
C ALA A 109 5.89 -8.50 -8.36
N PRO A 110 5.80 -8.00 -9.60
CA PRO A 110 6.12 -6.60 -9.93
C PRO A 110 5.27 -5.53 -9.22
N HIS A 111 4.10 -5.94 -8.73
CA HIS A 111 3.18 -5.06 -7.99
C HIS A 111 3.50 -4.98 -6.49
N LEU A 112 4.56 -5.65 -6.02
CA LEU A 112 5.06 -5.57 -4.65
C LEU A 112 6.31 -4.69 -4.59
N VAL A 113 6.49 -4.01 -3.47
CA VAL A 113 7.76 -3.39 -3.09
C VAL A 113 8.65 -4.49 -2.54
N VAL A 114 9.85 -4.63 -3.09
CA VAL A 114 10.82 -5.63 -2.62
C VAL A 114 11.45 -5.15 -1.32
N THR A 115 11.56 -6.05 -0.35
CA THR A 115 12.25 -5.81 0.92
C THR A 115 13.76 -5.98 0.74
N THR A 116 14.56 -5.22 1.48
CA THR A 116 16.03 -5.37 1.47
C THR A 116 16.50 -6.22 2.67
N PRO A 117 17.71 -6.81 2.63
CA PRO A 117 18.26 -7.53 3.77
C PRO A 117 18.33 -6.70 5.06
N GLU A 118 18.55 -5.39 4.94
CA GLU A 118 18.61 -4.45 6.07
C GLU A 118 17.22 -4.20 6.66
N ILE A 119 16.20 -4.01 5.81
CA ILE A 119 14.81 -3.90 6.28
C ILE A 119 14.39 -5.20 6.96
N GLU A 120 14.75 -6.34 6.35
CA GLU A 120 14.49 -7.63 6.95
C GLU A 120 15.20 -7.78 8.29
N SER A 121 16.45 -7.35 8.47
CA SER A 121 17.15 -7.51 9.75
C SER A 121 16.57 -6.65 10.88
N LEU A 122 15.96 -5.51 10.56
CA LEU A 122 15.46 -4.54 11.53
C LEU A 122 13.97 -4.68 11.85
N ARG A 123 13.15 -5.15 10.90
CA ARG A 123 11.70 -5.18 11.12
C ARG A 123 11.30 -6.17 12.22
N PRO A 124 10.22 -5.90 12.98
CA PRO A 124 9.68 -6.84 13.94
C PRO A 124 9.28 -8.17 13.29
N LYS A 125 9.60 -9.27 13.96
CA LYS A 125 9.27 -10.64 13.56
C LYS A 125 8.76 -11.42 14.75
N VAL A 126 7.86 -12.36 14.50
CA VAL A 126 7.48 -13.36 15.50
C VAL A 126 8.72 -14.21 15.81
N SER A 127 9.01 -14.43 17.09
CA SER A 127 10.06 -15.38 17.48
C SER A 127 9.72 -16.76 16.94
N THR A 128 10.67 -17.39 16.26
CA THR A 128 10.65 -18.85 16.12
C THR A 128 11.03 -19.39 17.48
N GLU A 129 10.09 -19.99 18.20
CA GLU A 129 10.41 -20.81 19.38
C GLU A 129 11.44 -21.88 18.94
N GLU A 130 12.51 -22.03 19.72
CA GLU A 130 13.47 -23.13 19.64
C GLU A 130 12.86 -24.43 20.19
#